data_AF-A0A7V9NRT5-F1
#
_entry.id   AF-A0A7V9NRT5-F1
#
_cell.length_a   1.000
_cell.length_b   1.000
_cell.length_c   1.000
_cell.angle_alpha   90.00
_cell.angle_beta   90.00
_cell.angle_gamma   90.00
#
_symmetry.space_group_name_H-M   'P 1'
#
loop_
_entity.id
_entity.type
_entity.pdbx_description
1 polymer ?
#
loop_
_entity_poly.entity_id
_entity_poly.type
_entity_poly.pdbx_seq_one_letter_code
_entity_poly.pdbx_strand_id
1 'polypeptide(L)' 'NLIGMPGFDPQLAEEFWRAFAMAAMFTLHIRTRSGRNTHHIIEASFKGVARALRDAVQVEGTGVPSTKGTL' A
#
# COMPACT_ATOMS: atom_id res chain seq x y z
N ASN A 1 3.14 17.71 6.11
CA ASN A 1 3.57 17.97 4.72
C ASN A 1 4.78 17.07 4.48
N LEU A 2 4.84 16.26 3.42
CA LEU A 2 6.00 15.38 3.07
C LEU A 2 7.33 16.15 2.83
N ILE A 3 7.31 17.47 3.08
CA ILE A 3 8.37 18.47 2.98
C ILE A 3 8.93 18.82 4.38
N GLY A 4 9.11 17.84 5.28
CA GLY A 4 9.82 18.05 6.56
C GLY A 4 11.22 17.47 6.46
N MET A 5 12.28 18.18 6.87
CA MET A 5 13.66 17.77 6.56
C MET A 5 14.18 16.60 7.43
N PRO A 6 14.79 15.57 6.81
CA PRO A 6 14.89 15.36 5.37
C PRO A 6 13.53 14.94 4.77
N GLY A 7 13.12 15.65 3.71
CA GLY A 7 11.84 15.42 3.04
C GLY A 7 11.81 14.06 2.35
N PHE A 8 10.62 13.50 2.21
CA PHE A 8 10.43 12.28 1.43
C PHE A 8 10.68 12.59 -0.05
N ASP A 9 11.63 11.88 -0.68
CA ASP A 9 11.85 11.98 -2.14
C ASP A 9 10.70 11.26 -2.88
N PRO A 10 9.87 11.98 -3.65
CA PRO A 10 8.78 11.40 -4.42
C PRO A 10 9.19 10.26 -5.36
N GLN A 11 10.44 10.22 -5.82
CA GLN A 11 10.96 9.18 -6.71
C GLN A 11 11.06 7.83 -5.99
N LEU A 12 11.19 7.82 -4.66
CA LEU A 12 11.25 6.60 -3.85
C LEU A 12 9.87 5.99 -3.58
N ALA A 13 8.78 6.64 -3.99
CA ALA A 13 7.43 6.16 -3.69
C ALA A 13 7.15 4.78 -4.31
N GLU A 14 7.58 4.53 -5.54
CA GLU A 14 7.39 3.22 -6.17
C GLU A 14 8.23 2.15 -5.47
N GLU A 15 9.51 2.45 -5.18
CA GLU A 15 10.41 1.51 -4.53
C GLU A 15 9.95 1.18 -3.11
N PHE A 16 9.43 2.17 -2.38
CA PHE A 16 8.79 1.95 -1.09
C PHE A 16 7.66 0.90 -1.20
N TRP A 17 6.74 1.06 -2.16
CA TRP A 17 5.63 0.11 -2.31
C TRP A 17 6.08 -1.27 -2.75
N ARG A 18 7.10 -1.35 -3.62
CA ARG A 18 7.71 -2.61 -4.04
C ARG A 18 8.34 -3.34 -2.85
N ALA A 19 9.20 -2.66 -2.09
CA ALA A 19 9.85 -3.22 -0.92
C ALA A 19 8.84 -3.62 0.17
N PHE A 20 7.81 -2.79 0.38
CA PHE A 20 6.74 -3.06 1.35
C PHE A 20 5.97 -4.35 1.01
N ALA A 21 5.51 -4.50 -0.24
CA ALA A 21 4.78 -5.68 -0.68
C ALA A 21 5.64 -6.96 -0.61
N MET A 22 6.91 -6.85 -1.01
CA MET A 22 7.86 -7.98 -0.95
C MET A 22 8.14 -8.40 0.50
N ALA A 23 8.46 -7.46 1.39
CA ALA A 23 8.80 -7.77 2.77
C ALA A 23 7.61 -8.32 3.55
N ALA A 24 6.40 -7.83 3.26
CA ALA A 24 5.18 -8.29 3.91
C ALA A 24 4.52 -9.49 3.22
N MET A 25 5.11 -10.01 2.13
CA MET A 25 4.67 -11.23 1.45
C MET A 25 3.20 -11.20 0.98
N PHE A 26 2.77 -10.07 0.43
CA PHE A 26 1.42 -9.96 -0.16
C PHE A 26 1.44 -9.30 -1.53
N THR A 27 0.41 -9.57 -2.32
CA THR A 27 0.24 -8.97 -3.66
C THR A 27 -0.40 -7.59 -3.54
N LEU A 28 0.28 -6.56 -4.03
CA LEU A 28 -0.18 -5.18 -3.99
C LEU A 28 -0.36 -4.61 -5.40
N HIS A 29 -1.53 -4.04 -5.67
CA HIS A 29 -1.79 -3.27 -6.88
C HIS A 29 -2.22 -1.85 -6.52
N ILE A 30 -1.51 -0.85 -7.04
CA ILE A 30 -1.81 0.56 -6.86
C ILE A 30 -1.98 1.18 -8.24
N ARG A 31 -3.10 1.87 -8.48
CA ARG A 31 -3.35 2.61 -9.71
C ARG A 31 -3.96 3.97 -9.41
N THR A 32 -3.23 5.02 -9.72
CA THR A 32 -3.76 6.39 -9.70
C THR A 32 -4.77 6.55 -10.83
N ARG A 33 -6.03 6.87 -10.50
CA ARG A 33 -7.09 7.09 -11.49
C ARG A 33 -6.98 8.48 -12.13
N SER A 34 -6.60 9.48 -11.35
CA SER A 34 -6.36 10.86 -11.77
C SER A 34 -5.42 11.56 -10.79
N GLY A 35 -4.70 12.58 -11.26
CA GLY A 35 -3.81 13.38 -10.41
C GLY A 35 -2.91 14.30 -11.24
N ARG A 36 -2.53 15.43 -10.65
CA ARG A 36 -1.57 16.39 -11.25
C ARG A 36 -0.45 16.77 -10.28
N ASN A 37 -0.80 16.91 -8.99
CA ASN A 37 0.15 17.24 -7.94
C ASN A 37 0.75 15.94 -7.35
N THR A 38 2.07 15.81 -7.41
CA THR A 38 2.81 14.64 -6.94
C THR A 38 2.58 14.32 -5.47
N HIS A 39 2.50 15.35 -4.60
CA HIS A 39 2.20 15.16 -3.18
C HIS A 39 0.84 14.50 -3.00
N HIS A 40 -0.20 15.03 -3.64
CA HIS A 40 -1.55 14.48 -3.51
C HIS A 40 -1.65 13.07 -4.09
N ILE A 41 -0.94 12.77 -5.18
CA ILE A 41 -0.91 11.42 -5.77
C ILE A 41 -0.31 10.41 -4.78
N ILE A 42 0.84 10.75 -4.18
CA ILE A 42 1.51 9.89 -3.20
C ILE A 42 0.64 9.74 -1.95
N GLU A 43 0.16 10.84 -1.38
CA GLU A 43 -0.72 10.79 -0.22
C GLU A 43 -1.98 9.95 -0.47
N ALA A 44 -2.57 10.07 -1.67
CA ALA A 44 -3.71 9.25 -2.08
C ALA A 44 -3.35 7.76 -2.19
N SER A 45 -2.14 7.41 -2.67
CA SER A 45 -1.71 6.01 -2.69
C SER A 45 -1.58 5.44 -1.28
N PHE A 46 -0.96 6.16 -0.35
CA PHE A 46 -0.86 5.74 1.06
C PHE A 46 -2.23 5.58 1.71
N LYS A 47 -3.12 6.56 1.53
CA LYS A 47 -4.49 6.50 2.08
C LYS A 47 -5.30 5.36 1.46
N GLY A 48 -5.14 5.10 0.16
CA GLY A 48 -5.80 3.99 -0.53
C GLY A 48 -5.35 2.64 -0.01
N VAL A 49 -4.03 2.43 0.09
CA VAL A 49 -3.46 1.19 0.63
C VAL A 49 -3.83 0.99 2.10
N ALA A 50 -3.81 2.04 2.93
CA ALA A 50 -4.19 1.93 4.34
C ALA A 50 -5.63 1.43 4.52
N ARG A 51 -6.58 1.87 3.68
CA ARG A 51 -7.96 1.36 3.71
C ARG A 51 -8.05 -0.08 3.23
N ALA A 52 -7.43 -0.39 2.09
CA ALA A 52 -7.44 -1.76 1.55
C ALA A 52 -6.80 -2.76 2.51
N LEU A 53 -5.68 -2.38 3.14
CA LEU A 53 -4.98 -3.23 4.10
C LEU A 53 -5.80 -3.44 5.37
N ARG A 54 -6.44 -2.39 5.91
CA ARG A 54 -7.36 -2.54 7.06
C ARG A 54 -8.42 -3.59 6.80
N ASP A 55 -9.02 -3.56 5.60
CA ASP A 55 -10.07 -4.51 5.24
C ASP A 55 -9.48 -5.91 5.02
N ALA A 56 -8.28 -6.04 4.44
CA ALA A 56 -7.61 -7.32 4.19
C ALA A 56 -7.09 -8.04 5.45
N VAL A 57 -6.71 -7.30 6.50
CA VAL A 57 -6.19 -7.88 7.77
C VAL A 57 -7.29 -8.15 8.81
N GLN A 58 -8.54 -7.81 8.49
CA GLN A 58 -9.66 -8.10 9.37
C GLN A 58 -9.76 -9.61 9.59
N VAL A 59 -9.85 -10.03 10.86
CA VAL A 59 -10.04 -11.43 11.19
C VAL A 59 -11.49 -11.81 10.91
N GLU A 60 -11.68 -12.73 9.97
CA GLU A 60 -12.98 -13.28 9.60
C GLU A 60 -12.95 -14.80 9.68
N GLY A 61 -13.89 -15.38 10.45
CA GLY A 61 -13.95 -16.83 10.65
C GLY A 61 -12.75 -17.39 11.43
N THR A 62 -12.58 -18.71 11.36
CA THR A 62 -11.53 -19.44 12.09
C THR A 62 -10.63 -20.29 11.19
N GLY A 63 -10.92 -20.34 9.88
CA GLY A 63 -10.19 -21.16 8.91
C GLY A 63 -9.22 -20.34 8.05
N VAL A 64 -8.31 -21.04 7.36
CA VAL A 64 -7.44 -20.42 6.34
C VAL A 64 -8.28 -20.09 5.10
N PRO A 65 -8.32 -18.82 4.64
CA PRO A 65 -9.11 -18.41 3.48
C PRO A 65 -8.44 -18.82 2.15
N SER A 66 -8.24 -20.13 1.95
CA SER A 66 -7.59 -20.70 0.77
C SER A 66 -8.13 -22.08 0.46
N THR A 67 -8.49 -22.33 -0.80
CA THR A 67 -8.91 -23.67 -1.27
C THR A 67 -7.80 -24.71 -1.20
N LYS A 68 -6.55 -24.28 -1.09
CA LYS A 68 -5.37 -25.15 -0.89
C LYS A 68 -5.08 -25.43 0.58
N GLY A 69 -5.79 -24.80 1.51
CA GLY A 69 -5.56 -24.96 2.96
C GLY A 69 -4.33 -24.24 3.51
N THR A 70 -3.62 -23.47 2.68
CA THR A 70 -2.44 -22.66 3.05
C THR A 70 -2.45 -21.32 2.31
N LEU A 71 -1.80 -20.31 2.90
CA LEU A 71 -1.46 -19.04 2.25
C LEU A 71 0.03 -18.98 1.94
#